data_AF-A0A7W0TUV0-F1
#
_entry.id   AF-A0A7W0TUV0-F1
#
_cell.length_a   1.000
_cell.length_b   1.000
_cell.length_c   1.000
_cell.angle_alpha   90.00
_cell.angle_beta   90.00
_cell.angle_gamma   90.00
#
_symmetry.space_group_name_H-M   'P 1'
#
loop_
_entity.id
_entity.type
_entity.pdbx_description
1 polymer ?
#
loop_
_entity_poly.entity_id
_entity_poly.type
_entity_poly.pdbx_seq_one_letter_code
_entity_poly.pdbx_strand_id
1 'polypeptide(L)'
;MDPVAVFLDNWERRSSVLPAEPVCVSCARRLDEPYGWCGGCRTAFCFPCGRLHFCRPSCPESGCIAGLCVREVRDGTLSEAWGLPAE
;
A
#
# COMPACT_ATOMS: atom_id res chain seq x y z
N MET A 1 -20.24 24.41 5.56
CA MET A 1 -19.66 23.18 4.99
C MET A 1 -18.16 23.41 4.95
N ASP A 2 -17.42 22.66 5.78
CA ASP A 2 -15.96 22.81 5.90
C ASP A 2 -15.26 22.10 4.72
N PRO A 3 -14.53 22.82 3.86
CA PRO A 3 -13.89 22.22 2.70
C PRO A 3 -12.71 21.29 3.04
N VAL A 4 -12.18 21.35 4.26
CA VAL A 4 -11.07 20.48 4.72
C VAL A 4 -11.57 19.09 5.07
N ALA A 5 -12.77 19.00 5.66
CA ALA A 5 -13.39 17.71 6.02
C ALA A 5 -13.66 16.84 4.78
N VAL A 6 -14.02 17.45 3.65
CA VAL A 6 -14.33 16.74 2.39
C VAL A 6 -13.09 16.10 1.75
N PHE A 7 -11.89 16.66 1.97
CA PHE A 7 -10.65 16.11 1.41
C PHE A 7 -10.13 14.88 2.19
N LEU A 8 -10.35 14.81 3.50
CA LEU A 8 -9.99 13.66 4.33
C LEU A 8 -10.97 12.49 4.14
N ASP A 9 -12.28 12.78 4.08
CA ASP A 9 -13.35 11.76 3.91
C ASP A 9 -13.23 10.97 2.58
N ASN A 10 -12.70 11.60 1.53
CA ASN A 10 -12.68 11.01 0.18
C ASN A 10 -11.49 10.07 -0.09
N TRP A 11 -10.44 10.13 0.74
CA TRP A 11 -9.35 9.14 0.72
C TRP A 11 -9.69 7.92 1.57
N GLU A 12 -10.30 8.12 2.75
CA GLU A 12 -10.68 7.05 3.68
C GLU A 12 -11.84 6.18 3.15
N ARG A 13 -12.80 6.75 2.42
CA ARG A 13 -13.93 6.00 1.83
C ARG A 13 -13.64 5.29 0.51
N ARG A 14 -12.47 5.46 -0.08
CA ARG A 14 -11.99 4.52 -1.11
C ARG A 14 -11.51 3.26 -0.39
N SER A 15 -12.49 2.53 0.14
CA SER A 15 -12.34 1.20 0.71
C SER A 15 -11.43 0.40 -0.23
N SER A 16 -10.18 0.29 0.19
CA SER A 16 -9.23 -0.63 -0.40
C SER A 16 -9.76 -1.98 0.05
N VAL A 17 -10.74 -2.53 -0.68
CA VAL A 17 -11.19 -3.91 -0.46
C VAL A 17 -9.93 -4.75 -0.58
N LEU A 18 -9.43 -5.19 0.57
CA LEU A 18 -8.24 -6.00 0.64
C LEU A 18 -8.60 -7.40 0.12
N PRO A 19 -7.75 -8.01 -0.70
CA PRO A 19 -8.03 -9.34 -1.22
C PRO A 19 -8.05 -10.36 -0.08
N ALA A 20 -9.04 -11.26 -0.08
CA ALA A 20 -9.12 -12.34 0.89
C ALA A 20 -7.97 -13.36 0.76
N GLU A 21 -7.43 -13.52 -0.46
CA GLU A 21 -6.25 -14.34 -0.75
C GLU A 21 -5.20 -13.47 -1.46
N PRO A 22 -4.38 -12.70 -0.73
CA PRO A 22 -3.39 -11.82 -1.33
C PRO A 22 -2.26 -12.62 -2.00
N VAL A 23 -1.84 -12.18 -3.19
CA VAL A 23 -0.69 -12.72 -3.92
C VAL A 23 0.26 -11.57 -4.24
N CYS A 24 1.55 -11.76 -4.02
CA CYS A 24 2.55 -10.77 -4.37
C CYS A 24 2.63 -10.60 -5.89
N VAL A 25 2.34 -9.40 -6.38
CA VAL A 25 2.39 -9.11 -7.83
C VAL A 25 3.78 -9.31 -8.43
N SER A 26 4.86 -9.12 -7.66
CA SER A 26 6.23 -9.22 -8.17
C SER A 26 6.79 -10.64 -8.20
N CYS A 27 6.45 -11.50 -7.24
CA CYS A 27 7.03 -12.85 -7.12
C CYS A 27 6.00 -13.98 -7.16
N ALA A 28 4.72 -13.67 -7.38
CA ALA A 28 3.59 -14.61 -7.45
C ALA A 28 3.39 -15.49 -6.21
N ARG A 29 4.05 -15.19 -5.08
CA ARG A 29 3.87 -15.92 -3.82
C ARG A 29 2.52 -15.56 -3.18
N ARG A 30 1.78 -16.56 -2.68
CA ARG A 30 0.65 -16.35 -1.77
C ARG A 30 1.15 -15.68 -0.48
N LEU A 31 0.36 -14.77 0.06
CA LEU A 31 0.72 -13.97 1.22
C LEU A 31 -0.21 -14.31 2.37
N ASP A 32 0.40 -14.58 3.52
CA ASP A 32 -0.27 -14.50 4.81
C ASP A 32 -0.03 -13.10 5.38
N GLU A 33 -0.88 -12.67 6.32
CA GLU A 33 -0.60 -11.45 7.07
C GLU A 33 0.60 -11.64 8.01
N PRO A 34 1.44 -10.61 8.22
CA PRO A 34 1.34 -9.29 7.60
C PRO A 34 1.90 -9.25 6.17
N TYR A 35 1.31 -8.41 5.32
CA TYR A 35 1.79 -8.18 3.95
C TYR A 35 1.73 -6.70 3.55
N GLY A 36 2.36 -6.32 2.45
CA GLY A 36 2.37 -4.94 1.96
C GLY A 36 1.25 -4.66 0.96
N TRP A 37 0.59 -3.52 1.08
CA TRP A 37 -0.43 -3.06 0.14
C TRP A 37 -0.10 -1.68 -0.42
N CYS A 38 -0.07 -1.56 -1.75
CA CYS A 38 0.06 -0.26 -2.39
C CYS A 38 -1.33 0.33 -2.64
N GLY A 39 -1.69 1.42 -1.96
CA GLY A 39 -2.96 2.12 -2.21
C GLY A 39 -3.09 2.71 -3.62
N GLY A 40 -1.96 3.04 -4.26
CA GLY A 40 -1.93 3.59 -5.62
C GLY A 40 -2.18 2.55 -6.71
N CYS A 41 -1.50 1.40 -6.63
CA CYS A 41 -1.67 0.28 -7.58
C CYS A 41 -2.85 -0.62 -7.24
N ARG A 42 -3.31 -0.60 -5.97
CA ARG A 42 -4.28 -1.54 -5.41
C ARG A 42 -3.83 -3.01 -5.55
N THR A 43 -2.57 -3.26 -5.20
CA THR A 43 -1.94 -4.59 -5.31
C THR A 43 -1.19 -4.96 -4.04
N ALA A 44 -1.10 -6.27 -3.78
CA ALA A 44 -0.40 -6.84 -2.65
C ALA A 44 1.06 -7.21 -2.99
N PHE A 45 1.93 -7.12 -1.98
CA PHE A 45 3.35 -7.41 -2.06
C PHE A 45 3.83 -8.12 -0.78
N CYS A 46 4.78 -9.04 -0.89
CA CYS A 46 5.57 -9.40 0.28
C CYS A 46 6.47 -8.22 0.68
N PHE A 47 6.96 -8.17 1.91
CA PHE A 47 7.76 -7.05 2.37
C PHE A 47 9.01 -6.78 1.51
N PRO A 48 9.82 -7.79 1.12
CA PRO A 48 10.98 -7.56 0.25
C PRO A 48 10.60 -6.90 -1.08
N CYS A 49 9.55 -7.37 -1.75
CA CYS A 49 9.10 -6.79 -3.01
C CYS A 49 8.47 -5.40 -2.82
N GLY A 50 7.70 -5.23 -1.74
CA GLY A 50 7.04 -3.97 -1.42
C GLY A 50 8.03 -2.85 -1.11
N ARG A 51 9.12 -3.14 -0.40
CA ARG A 51 10.18 -2.15 -0.09
C ARG A 51 10.90 -1.63 -1.33
N LEU A 52 10.90 -2.40 -2.43
CA LEU A 52 11.50 -2.03 -3.71
C LEU A 52 10.49 -1.47 -4.71
N HIS A 53 9.21 -1.39 -4.35
CA HIS A 53 8.15 -1.06 -5.29
C HIS A 53 8.06 0.45 -5.58
N PHE A 54 8.00 0.79 -6.87
CA PHE A 54 7.56 2.08 -7.38
C PHE A 54 6.25 1.88 -8.15
N CYS A 55 5.21 2.61 -7.75
CA CYS A 55 3.86 2.41 -8.29
C CYS A 55 3.67 2.96 -9.72
N ARG A 56 4.50 3.92 -10.14
CA ARG A 56 4.46 4.51 -11.47
C ARG A 56 5.88 4.71 -12.02
N PRO A 57 6.08 4.66 -13.34
CA PRO A 57 7.36 5.00 -13.96
C PRO A 57 7.85 6.41 -13.60
N SER A 58 6.92 7.34 -13.37
CA SER A 58 7.24 8.72 -12.98
C SER A 58 7.59 8.88 -11.49
N CYS A 59 7.44 7.85 -10.66
CA CYS A 59 7.69 7.96 -9.22
C CYS A 59 9.14 8.32 -8.88
N PRO A 60 10.18 7.70 -9.48
CA PRO A 60 11.56 8.09 -9.23
C PRO A 60 11.82 9.56 -9.61
N GLU A 61 11.29 10.00 -10.75
CA GLU A 61 11.44 11.36 -11.27
C GLU A 61 10.70 12.40 -10.41
N SER A 62 9.61 11.99 -9.75
CA SER A 62 8.83 12.83 -8.83
C SER A 62 9.41 12.87 -7.42
N GLY A 63 10.57 12.26 -7.18
CA GLY A 63 11.21 12.19 -5.85
C GLY A 63 10.52 11.27 -4.85
N CYS A 64 9.66 10.35 -5.31
CA CYS A 64 9.09 9.33 -4.43
C CYS A 64 10.18 8.38 -3.93
N ILE A 65 10.02 7.89 -2.70
CA ILE A 65 10.91 6.87 -2.12
C ILE A 65 10.28 5.50 -2.31
N ALA A 66 11.08 4.52 -2.74
CA ALA A 66 10.64 3.14 -2.94
C ALA A 66 9.98 2.60 -1.67
N GLY A 67 8.86 1.90 -1.82
CA GLY A 67 8.16 1.27 -0.72
C GLY A 67 7.41 2.20 0.24
N LEU A 68 7.56 3.53 0.18
CA LEU A 68 6.78 4.43 1.06
C LEU A 68 5.28 4.41 0.74
N CYS A 69 4.90 4.18 -0.51
CA CYS A 69 3.50 4.05 -0.91
C CYS A 69 2.90 2.66 -0.58
N VAL A 70 3.74 1.72 -0.13
CA VAL A 70 3.32 0.38 0.30
C VAL A 70 3.21 0.40 1.82
N ARG A 71 2.05 0.04 2.36
CA ARG A 71 1.77 0.06 3.81
C ARG A 71 1.49 -1.35 4.29
N GLU A 72 1.79 -1.64 5.54
CA GLU A 72 1.51 -2.94 6.15
C GLU A 72 -0.01 -3.18 6.20
N VAL A 73 -0.44 -4.38 5.88
CA VAL A 73 -1.75 -4.94 6.23
C VAL A 73 -1.53 -5.96 7.33
N ARG A 74 -2.29 -5.81 8.42
CA ARG A 74 -2.28 -6.69 9.59
C ARG A 74 -3.64 -6.67 10.26
N ASP A 75 -4.11 -7.82 10.68
CA ASP A 75 -5.43 -8.04 11.27
C ASP A 75 -6.55 -7.47 10.37
N GLY A 76 -6.45 -7.72 9.06
CA GLY A 76 -7.37 -7.19 8.04
C GLY A 76 -7.36 -5.67 7.88
N THR A 77 -6.43 -4.96 8.51
CA THR A 77 -6.38 -3.50 8.57
C THR A 77 -5.13 -2.97 7.88
N LEU A 78 -5.30 -1.93 7.06
CA LEU A 78 -4.19 -1.20 6.47
C LEU A 78 -3.61 -0.22 7.49
N SER A 79 -2.33 -0.37 7.82
CA SER A 79 -1.60 0.49 8.75
C SER A 79 -1.73 1.95 8.39
N GLU A 80 -1.84 2.82 9.39
CA GLU A 80 -1.85 4.28 9.21
C GLU A 80 -0.47 4.83 8.85
N ALA A 81 0.59 4.13 9.22
CA ALA A 81 1.96 4.50 8.88
C ALA A 81 2.20 4.39 7.37
N TRP A 82 3.05 5.27 6.86
CA TRP A 82 3.55 5.17 5.49
C TRP A 82 4.81 4.29 5.46
N GLY A 83 4.92 3.48 4.42
CA GLY A 83 6.00 2.51 4.29
C GLY A 83 5.76 1.19 5.02
N LEU A 84 6.65 0.24 4.75
CA LEU A 84 6.72 -1.03 5.44
C LEU A 84 7.72 -0.93 6.60
N PRO A 85 7.48 -1.62 7.73
CA PRO A 85 8.42 -1.62 8.84
C PRO A 85 9.79 -2.14 8.39
N ALA A 86 10.86 -1.59 8.97
CA ALA A 86 12.16 -2.24 8.94
C ALA A 86 12.07 -3.54 9.77
N GLU A 87 12.69 -4.61 9.29
CA GLU A 87 12.82 -5.86 10.07
C GLU A 87 13.61 -5.63 11.35
#